data_AF-A0A1M3GXY0-F1
#
_entry.id   AF-A0A1M3GXY0-F1
#
_cell.length_a   1.000
_cell.length_b   1.000
_cell.length_c   1.000
_cell.angle_alpha   90.00
_cell.angle_beta   90.00
_cell.angle_gamma   90.00
#
_symmetry.space_group_name_H-M   'P 1'
#
loop_
_entity.id
_entity.type
_entity.pdbx_description
1 polymer ?
#
loop_
_entity_poly.entity_id
_entity_poly.type
_entity_poly.pdbx_seq_one_letter_code
_entity_poly.pdbx_strand_id
1 'polypeptide(L)'
;MLDEFIHEARVAYFSMEIALRNEIPTYSGGLGVLAGDTVRSAADLALPLVAVSLVSRAGYFRQQIDAQGRQVEQAAMWEPGTWAQPLDAKIAVSIEGRAVWIGAWLYVLEGHMGGRQPVLLLDTDLDENRHDDREITHFLYGGDDVYRFKQEIVLGIGGVRLLQALGFRIRQYHMNEGHSALLGLELLRRYVYPPEDLRPGEPPYDLPRVRALCNFTTHTPVEAGHDRFSYALVQRVLDNAVDAETVQRLANVADARRSRPAAGEGFVDLATLKHLAGEDGLNMTRLALNLSEYVNGVAKRHAEISNTMFPGYRVHAVTNGVHPFTWTSAPFRTLYDHYLPSWCHEPEQLMRADCCIPDAAIWEAHTQAKQMLVERVRARTGAALDPEVPILGFARRMTAYKRPDLLFADLERLQAIARQRPFQIVLAGKAHPRDENGKRLIERLHAQAHALEGVVPVVYLPDYDMDIAQTLVAGVDIWLNTPLRPYEASGTSGMKAALNGVPSLSVLDGWWIEGCIEGLTGWAIGDAAGTNGGDARALYDKLEQTVLPLYYGYAQDPGSWIRLMKGAISKNASYFNSHRMMRRYATEAYIR
;
A
#
# COMPACT_ATOMS: atom_id res chain seq x y z
N MET A 1 -26.77 1.92 11.91
CA MET A 1 -25.83 1.30 10.94
C MET A 1 -24.60 0.75 11.65
N LEU A 2 -24.03 1.48 12.61
CA LEU A 2 -22.92 0.97 13.45
C LEU A 2 -23.25 -0.34 14.18
N ASP A 3 -24.48 -0.49 14.70
CA ASP A 3 -24.91 -1.65 15.50
C ASP A 3 -24.64 -3.00 14.81
N GLU A 4 -24.78 -3.06 13.49
CA GLU A 4 -24.48 -4.24 12.67
C GLU A 4 -23.06 -4.79 12.89
N PHE A 5 -22.12 -3.93 13.26
CA PHE A 5 -20.70 -4.24 13.29
C PHE A 5 -20.13 -4.45 14.71
N ILE A 6 -20.86 -4.14 15.77
CA ILE A 6 -20.30 -4.13 17.15
C ILE A 6 -20.61 -5.40 17.97
N HIS A 7 -21.50 -6.27 17.48
CA HIS A 7 -21.99 -7.43 18.24
C HIS A 7 -21.00 -8.60 18.28
N GLU A 8 -20.20 -8.79 17.24
CA GLU A 8 -19.21 -9.86 17.12
C GLU A 8 -17.77 -9.37 17.36
N ALA A 9 -16.86 -10.30 17.66
CA ALA A 9 -15.45 -9.98 17.82
C ALA A 9 -14.78 -9.81 16.44
N ARG A 10 -14.10 -8.68 16.23
CA ARG A 10 -13.46 -8.32 14.95
C ARG A 10 -11.96 -8.20 15.04
N VAL A 11 -11.29 -8.32 13.90
CA VAL A 11 -9.90 -7.87 13.73
C VAL A 11 -9.92 -6.38 13.38
N ALA A 12 -9.21 -5.56 14.12
CA ALA A 12 -9.05 -4.15 13.81
C ALA A 12 -7.81 -3.94 12.95
N TYR A 13 -8.01 -3.57 11.69
CA TYR A 13 -6.95 -3.35 10.70
C TYR A 13 -6.63 -1.86 10.59
N PHE A 14 -5.45 -1.46 11.05
CA PHE A 14 -5.01 -0.06 11.09
C PHE A 14 -4.09 0.22 9.91
N SER A 15 -4.38 1.28 9.16
CA SER A 15 -3.50 1.76 8.11
C SER A 15 -3.55 3.28 7.95
N MET A 16 -2.40 3.88 7.70
CA MET A 16 -2.28 5.32 7.41
C MET A 16 -2.94 5.71 6.09
N GLU A 17 -3.00 4.79 5.13
CA GLU A 17 -3.67 4.99 3.85
C GLU A 17 -4.61 3.83 3.50
N ILE A 18 -5.69 4.13 2.79
CA ILE A 18 -6.64 3.13 2.31
C ILE A 18 -7.31 3.60 1.02
N ALA A 19 -7.31 2.78 -0.03
CA ALA A 19 -7.91 3.09 -1.32
C ALA A 19 -9.32 2.46 -1.41
N LEU A 20 -10.36 3.25 -1.14
CA LEU A 20 -11.75 2.81 -1.09
C LEU A 20 -12.48 3.00 -2.43
N ARG A 21 -12.31 4.17 -3.03
CA ARG A 21 -12.87 4.58 -4.31
C ARG A 21 -12.14 5.82 -4.82
N ASN A 22 -12.34 6.18 -6.09
CA ASN A 22 -11.57 7.27 -6.68
C ASN A 22 -11.89 8.65 -6.09
N GLU A 23 -13.12 8.84 -5.61
CA GLU A 23 -13.60 10.09 -5.00
C GLU A 23 -13.18 10.26 -3.53
N ILE A 24 -12.56 9.25 -2.92
CA ILE A 24 -12.04 9.28 -1.55
C ILE A 24 -10.50 9.21 -1.63
N PRO A 25 -9.79 10.35 -1.62
CA PRO A 25 -8.35 10.44 -1.86
C PRO A 25 -7.49 10.09 -0.62
N THR A 26 -7.85 9.04 0.12
CA THR A 26 -7.18 8.60 1.37
C THR A 26 -5.98 7.67 1.12
N TYR A 27 -5.36 7.72 -0.06
CA TYR A 27 -4.19 6.89 -0.38
C TYR A 27 -3.20 7.60 -1.31
N SER A 28 -1.94 7.17 -1.25
CA SER A 28 -0.84 7.69 -2.06
C SER A 28 -0.19 6.61 -2.94
N GLY A 29 -0.28 5.33 -2.55
CA GLY A 29 0.45 4.27 -3.23
C GLY A 29 -0.05 2.85 -2.98
N GLY A 30 0.89 1.91 -3.09
CA GLY A 30 0.59 0.48 -3.06
C GLY A 30 0.12 -0.05 -1.71
N LEU A 31 0.50 0.60 -0.60
CA LEU A 31 0.11 0.21 0.76
C LEU A 31 -1.40 0.42 0.95
N GLY A 32 -1.92 1.57 0.53
CA GLY A 32 -3.33 1.93 0.64
C GLY A 32 -4.20 1.16 -0.34
N VAL A 33 -3.69 0.89 -1.55
CA VAL A 33 -4.38 -0.03 -2.46
C VAL A 33 -4.49 -1.44 -1.89
N LEU A 34 -3.42 -1.95 -1.28
CA LEU A 34 -3.46 -3.25 -0.61
C LEU A 34 -4.42 -3.25 0.59
N ALA A 35 -4.44 -2.17 1.39
CA ALA A 35 -5.40 -2.01 2.48
C ALA A 35 -6.85 -2.04 1.97
N GLY A 36 -7.13 -1.35 0.85
CA GLY A 36 -8.43 -1.41 0.19
C GLY A 36 -8.79 -2.83 -0.28
N ASP A 37 -7.87 -3.51 -0.96
CA ASP A 37 -8.06 -4.88 -1.44
C ASP A 37 -8.24 -5.89 -0.31
N THR A 38 -7.56 -5.67 0.82
CA THR A 38 -7.71 -6.41 2.08
C THR A 38 -9.13 -6.30 2.61
N VAL A 39 -9.67 -5.08 2.73
CA VAL A 39 -11.03 -4.86 3.23
C VAL A 39 -12.08 -5.40 2.27
N ARG A 40 -11.90 -5.25 0.95
CA ARG A 40 -12.79 -5.86 -0.07
C ARG A 40 -12.83 -7.38 0.04
N SER A 41 -11.67 -8.01 0.17
CA SER A 41 -11.59 -9.46 0.34
C SER A 41 -12.17 -9.93 1.67
N ALA A 42 -12.01 -9.14 2.74
CA ALA A 42 -12.66 -9.41 4.01
C ALA A 42 -14.19 -9.31 3.90
N ALA A 43 -14.71 -8.38 3.10
CA ALA A 43 -16.13 -8.29 2.78
C ALA A 43 -16.60 -9.54 2.01
N ASP A 44 -15.92 -9.88 0.90
CA ASP A 44 -16.29 -11.02 0.05
C ASP A 44 -16.19 -12.37 0.76
N LEU A 45 -15.23 -12.53 1.69
CA LEU A 45 -15.05 -13.75 2.48
C LEU A 45 -15.78 -13.72 3.83
N ALA A 46 -16.56 -12.68 4.12
CA ALA A 46 -17.25 -12.47 5.40
C ALA A 46 -16.33 -12.60 6.64
N LEU A 47 -15.09 -12.13 6.54
CA LEU A 47 -14.15 -12.11 7.66
C LEU A 47 -14.48 -10.93 8.58
N PRO A 48 -14.67 -11.12 9.90
CA PRO A 48 -15.08 -10.06 10.81
C PRO A 48 -13.94 -9.05 11.01
N LEU A 49 -13.95 -7.96 10.24
CA LEU A 49 -12.89 -6.96 10.20
C LEU A 49 -13.48 -5.56 10.43
N VAL A 50 -12.70 -4.66 11.02
CA VAL A 50 -12.98 -3.22 11.01
C VAL A 50 -11.70 -2.50 10.61
N ALA A 51 -11.77 -1.65 9.60
CA ALA A 51 -10.61 -0.87 9.18
C ALA A 51 -10.62 0.50 9.87
N VAL A 52 -9.43 0.97 10.26
CA VAL A 52 -9.23 2.28 10.87
C VAL A 52 -8.15 3.02 10.09
N SER A 53 -8.48 4.22 9.61
CA SER A 53 -7.57 5.09 8.87
C SER A 53 -7.87 6.57 9.18
N LEU A 54 -7.04 7.49 8.68
CA LEU A 54 -7.32 8.92 8.76
C LEU A 54 -8.21 9.34 7.60
N VAL A 55 -9.03 10.37 7.81
CA VAL A 55 -9.92 10.90 6.76
C VAL A 55 -9.16 11.62 5.64
N SER A 56 -7.95 12.14 5.91
CA SER A 56 -7.11 12.87 4.94
C SER A 56 -7.92 13.86 4.08
N ARG A 57 -8.49 14.92 4.69
CA ARG A 57 -9.41 15.87 4.03
C ARG A 57 -8.85 16.55 2.77
N ALA A 58 -7.54 16.71 2.70
CA ALA A 58 -6.82 17.27 1.55
C ALA A 58 -6.14 16.19 0.69
N GLY A 59 -6.37 14.91 1.01
CA GLY A 59 -5.79 13.74 0.36
C GLY A 59 -4.27 13.74 0.35
N TYR A 60 -3.68 13.02 -0.61
CA TYR A 60 -2.26 13.13 -0.91
C TYR A 60 -1.97 14.40 -1.71
N PHE A 61 -2.43 14.45 -2.97
CA PHE A 61 -2.57 15.64 -3.82
C PHE A 61 -3.13 15.26 -5.20
N ARG A 62 -3.67 16.26 -5.90
CA ARG A 62 -3.97 16.24 -7.35
C ARG A 62 -2.74 16.67 -8.13
N GLN A 63 -2.36 15.86 -9.11
CA GLN A 63 -1.20 16.12 -9.95
C GLN A 63 -1.64 16.89 -11.21
N GLN A 64 -0.92 17.96 -11.53
CA GLN A 64 -0.94 18.58 -12.84
C GLN A 64 0.46 18.53 -13.45
N ILE A 65 0.53 18.56 -14.77
CA ILE A 65 1.78 18.66 -15.51
C ILE A 65 1.76 20.00 -16.23
N ASP A 66 2.77 20.83 -15.98
CA ASP A 66 2.90 22.14 -16.65
C ASP A 66 3.44 22.01 -18.08
N ALA A 67 3.54 23.13 -18.79
CA ALA A 67 4.02 23.17 -20.17
C ALA A 67 5.50 22.73 -20.35
N GLN A 68 6.27 22.67 -19.27
CA GLN A 68 7.66 22.19 -19.26
C GLN A 68 7.75 20.71 -18.86
N GLY A 69 6.62 20.03 -18.62
CA GLY A 69 6.59 18.64 -18.18
C GLY A 69 6.85 18.47 -16.68
N ARG A 70 6.80 19.55 -15.89
CA ARG A 70 7.02 19.50 -14.44
C ARG A 70 5.74 19.19 -13.70
N GLN A 71 5.86 18.43 -12.63
CA GLN A 71 4.76 18.16 -11.71
C GLN A 71 4.41 19.40 -10.88
N VAL A 72 3.13 19.73 -10.82
CA VAL A 72 2.54 20.73 -9.94
C VAL A 72 1.50 20.04 -9.06
N GLU A 73 1.57 20.27 -7.75
CA GLU A 73 0.66 19.67 -6.77
C GLU A 73 -0.45 20.62 -6.34
N GLN A 74 -1.66 20.09 -6.22
CA GLN A 74 -2.81 20.80 -5.64
C GLN A 74 -3.45 19.94 -4.55
N ALA A 75 -4.00 20.57 -3.51
CA ALA A 75 -4.73 19.85 -2.48
C ALA A 75 -5.92 19.09 -3.09
N ALA A 76 -6.08 17.82 -2.72
CA ALA A 76 -7.19 16.98 -3.14
C ALA A 76 -8.33 17.07 -2.11
N MET A 77 -8.91 18.26 -1.97
CA MET A 77 -10.00 18.49 -1.03
C MET A 77 -11.23 17.65 -1.38
N TRP A 78 -11.86 17.07 -0.36
CA TRP A 78 -13.10 16.30 -0.50
C TRP A 78 -13.97 16.43 0.75
N GLU A 79 -15.26 16.14 0.60
CA GLU A 79 -16.26 16.24 1.68
C GLU A 79 -16.67 14.84 2.19
N PRO A 80 -16.20 14.42 3.38
CA PRO A 80 -16.47 13.08 3.91
C PRO A 80 -17.95 12.72 4.01
N GLY A 81 -18.79 13.69 4.37
CA GLY A 81 -20.24 13.52 4.47
C GLY A 81 -20.96 13.14 3.17
N THR A 82 -20.28 13.27 2.01
CA THR A 82 -20.80 12.79 0.72
C THR A 82 -20.84 11.26 0.64
N TRP A 83 -19.88 10.59 1.30
CA TRP A 83 -19.64 9.16 1.14
C TRP A 83 -19.73 8.35 2.43
N ALA A 84 -19.63 9.01 3.58
CA ALA A 84 -19.58 8.38 4.88
C ALA A 84 -20.49 9.09 5.88
N GLN A 85 -20.95 8.37 6.90
CA GLN A 85 -21.84 8.89 7.93
C GLN A 85 -21.03 9.37 9.13
N PRO A 86 -21.29 10.57 9.69
CA PRO A 86 -20.62 10.98 10.92
C PRO A 86 -21.05 10.08 12.08
N LEU A 87 -20.13 9.79 12.99
CA LEU A 87 -20.40 9.08 14.23
C LEU A 87 -20.44 10.05 15.41
N ASP A 88 -21.34 9.81 16.36
CA ASP A 88 -21.55 10.70 17.51
C ASP A 88 -20.42 10.60 18.55
N ALA A 89 -19.70 9.48 18.59
CA ALA A 89 -18.63 9.27 19.55
C ALA A 89 -17.43 10.18 19.23
N LYS A 90 -17.00 10.94 20.23
CA LYS A 90 -15.76 11.71 20.23
C LYS A 90 -14.88 11.26 21.39
N ILE A 91 -13.58 11.15 21.15
CA ILE A 91 -12.58 10.88 22.19
C ILE A 91 -11.55 11.99 22.19
N ALA A 92 -10.81 12.14 23.28
CA ALA A 92 -9.70 13.08 23.37
C ALA A 92 -8.36 12.36 23.57
N VAL A 93 -7.33 12.89 22.93
CA VAL A 93 -5.92 12.53 23.17
C VAL A 93 -5.15 13.77 23.60
N SER A 94 -4.17 13.60 24.49
CA SER A 94 -3.29 14.72 24.88
C SER A 94 -2.20 14.88 23.83
N ILE A 95 -2.11 16.06 23.23
CA ILE A 95 -1.06 16.46 22.28
C ILE A 95 -0.56 17.84 22.71
N GLU A 96 0.74 17.93 23.03
CA GLU A 96 1.41 19.16 23.49
C GLU A 96 0.68 19.81 24.68
N GLY A 97 0.24 18.98 25.64
CA GLY A 97 -0.50 19.40 26.84
C GLY A 97 -1.95 19.85 26.58
N ARG A 98 -2.46 19.67 25.36
CA ARG A 98 -3.83 20.05 24.96
C ARG A 98 -4.66 18.81 24.69
N ALA A 99 -5.94 18.87 25.05
CA ALA A 99 -6.91 17.88 24.61
C ALA A 99 -7.25 18.12 23.12
N VAL A 100 -6.83 17.20 22.25
CA VAL A 100 -7.23 17.14 20.85
C VAL A 100 -8.34 16.11 20.71
N TRP A 101 -9.51 16.58 20.30
CA TRP A 101 -10.70 15.78 20.06
C TRP A 101 -10.62 15.06 18.72
N ILE A 102 -11.08 13.82 18.69
CA ILE A 102 -11.09 12.97 17.49
C ILE A 102 -12.50 12.40 17.37
N GLY A 103 -13.13 12.64 16.23
CA GLY A 103 -14.35 11.99 15.79
C GLY A 103 -14.04 11.00 14.66
N ALA A 104 -15.08 10.40 14.08
CA ALA A 104 -14.91 9.62 12.88
C ALA A 104 -16.13 9.61 11.96
N TRP A 105 -15.85 9.23 10.72
CA TRP A 105 -16.84 8.90 9.71
C TRP A 105 -16.88 7.38 9.53
N LEU A 106 -18.09 6.82 9.46
CA LEU A 106 -18.34 5.44 9.08
C LEU A 106 -18.59 5.35 7.57
N TYR A 107 -17.61 4.81 6.85
CA TYR A 107 -17.80 4.33 5.48
C TYR A 107 -18.07 2.83 5.54
N VAL A 108 -19.16 2.36 4.91
CA VAL A 108 -19.42 0.92 4.79
C VAL A 108 -18.97 0.47 3.42
N LEU A 109 -17.91 -0.34 3.40
CA LEU A 109 -17.46 -1.01 2.19
C LEU A 109 -18.36 -2.21 1.93
N GLU A 110 -18.98 -2.25 0.76
CA GLU A 110 -19.72 -3.40 0.26
C GLU A 110 -18.86 -4.15 -0.76
N GLY A 111 -18.65 -5.44 -0.48
CA GLY A 111 -17.96 -6.36 -1.38
C GLY A 111 -18.85 -6.74 -2.55
N HIS A 112 -18.26 -7.34 -3.59
CA HIS A 112 -19.02 -7.79 -4.75
C HIS A 112 -20.03 -8.89 -4.38
N MET A 113 -19.69 -9.70 -3.39
CA MET A 113 -20.53 -10.81 -2.90
C MET A 113 -21.62 -10.34 -1.91
N GLY A 114 -21.80 -9.03 -1.72
CA GLY A 114 -22.79 -8.45 -0.80
C GLY A 114 -22.36 -8.44 0.68
N GLY A 115 -21.17 -8.94 1.01
CA GLY A 115 -20.61 -8.79 2.34
C GLY A 115 -20.22 -7.34 2.64
N ARG A 116 -20.22 -6.95 3.92
CA ARG A 116 -20.05 -5.54 4.32
C ARG A 116 -19.02 -5.41 5.43
N GLN A 117 -18.15 -4.41 5.32
CA GLN A 117 -17.12 -4.12 6.33
C GLN A 117 -17.11 -2.62 6.69
N PRO A 118 -17.04 -2.28 7.98
CA PRO A 118 -16.91 -0.91 8.44
C PRO A 118 -15.49 -0.40 8.24
N VAL A 119 -15.38 0.82 7.72
CA VAL A 119 -14.14 1.60 7.64
C VAL A 119 -14.37 2.89 8.42
N LEU A 120 -13.60 3.07 9.49
CA LEU A 120 -13.61 4.26 10.32
C LEU A 120 -12.53 5.22 9.83
N LEU A 121 -12.95 6.41 9.41
CA LEU A 121 -12.07 7.50 8.99
C LEU A 121 -12.00 8.53 10.12
N LEU A 122 -10.88 8.55 10.84
CA LEU A 122 -10.65 9.43 11.99
C LEU A 122 -10.45 10.87 11.52
N ASP A 123 -11.05 11.81 12.25
CA ASP A 123 -11.07 13.22 11.88
C ASP A 123 -10.84 14.12 13.10
N THR A 124 -9.89 15.05 12.98
CA THR A 124 -9.64 16.11 13.97
C THR A 124 -10.26 17.44 13.55
N ASP A 125 -10.83 17.56 12.35
CA ASP A 125 -11.52 18.77 11.89
C ASP A 125 -12.87 18.96 12.60
N LEU A 126 -12.78 19.33 13.87
CA LEU A 126 -13.87 19.47 14.82
C LEU A 126 -13.82 20.86 15.46
N ASP A 127 -14.98 21.43 15.78
CA ASP A 127 -15.06 22.76 16.39
C ASP A 127 -14.48 22.82 17.80
N GLU A 128 -14.37 21.69 18.50
CA GLU A 128 -13.70 21.61 19.80
C GLU A 128 -12.18 21.81 19.72
N ASN A 129 -11.58 21.65 18.53
CA ASN A 129 -10.15 21.73 18.31
C ASN A 129 -9.70 23.12 17.87
N ARG A 130 -8.46 23.47 18.23
CA ARG A 130 -7.78 24.64 17.67
C ARG A 130 -7.58 24.46 16.17
N HIS A 131 -7.48 25.56 15.45
CA HIS A 131 -7.23 25.56 14.00
C HIS A 131 -6.10 24.61 13.60
N ASP A 132 -4.93 24.71 14.23
CA ASP A 132 -3.77 23.87 13.89
C ASP A 132 -3.98 22.38 14.25
N ASP A 133 -4.83 22.08 15.23
CA ASP A 133 -5.16 20.70 15.61
C ASP A 133 -6.20 20.10 14.66
N ARG A 134 -7.08 20.92 14.06
CA ARG A 134 -8.01 20.51 13.00
C ARG A 134 -7.28 20.00 11.77
N GLU A 135 -6.14 20.60 11.44
CA GLU A 135 -5.38 20.25 10.25
C GLU A 135 -4.61 18.92 10.36
N ILE A 136 -4.50 18.28 11.53
CA ILE A 136 -3.73 17.03 11.72
C ILE A 136 -4.20 15.92 10.76
N THR A 137 -5.50 15.88 10.43
CA THR A 137 -6.09 14.91 9.49
C THR A 137 -6.30 15.44 8.07
N HIS A 138 -5.65 16.53 7.65
CA HIS A 138 -5.80 17.08 6.30
C HIS A 138 -4.96 16.35 5.26
N PHE A 139 -3.64 16.45 5.35
CA PHE A 139 -2.73 15.94 4.31
C PHE A 139 -2.23 14.53 4.63
N LEU A 140 -2.36 13.61 3.68
CA LEU A 140 -1.73 12.29 3.76
C LEU A 140 -0.22 12.44 3.52
N TYR A 141 0.60 12.00 4.47
CA TYR A 141 2.07 12.15 4.43
C TYR A 141 2.57 13.61 4.26
N GLY A 142 1.74 14.58 4.66
CA GLY A 142 2.11 16.00 4.67
C GLY A 142 2.93 16.40 5.90
N GLY A 143 3.21 17.70 5.99
CA GLY A 143 3.80 18.32 7.19
C GLY A 143 5.20 17.80 7.55
N ASP A 144 5.79 18.31 8.62
CA ASP A 144 7.10 17.89 9.12
C ASP A 144 6.99 16.65 10.04
N ASP A 145 8.09 16.26 10.69
CA ASP A 145 8.11 15.14 11.64
C ASP A 145 7.12 15.35 12.80
N VAL A 146 6.85 16.60 13.20
CA VAL A 146 5.89 16.93 14.26
C VAL A 146 4.48 16.60 13.80
N TYR A 147 4.11 17.06 12.61
CA TYR A 147 2.82 16.77 12.01
C TYR A 147 2.63 15.27 11.80
N ARG A 148 3.64 14.58 11.25
CA ARG A 148 3.63 13.12 11.07
C ARG A 148 3.43 12.38 12.38
N PHE A 149 4.14 12.77 13.45
CA PHE A 149 3.98 12.13 14.76
C PHE A 149 2.58 12.36 15.34
N LYS A 150 2.00 13.56 15.19
CA LYS A 150 0.61 13.84 15.57
C LYS A 150 -0.39 12.96 14.83
N GLN A 151 -0.18 12.71 13.53
CA GLN A 151 -1.01 11.78 12.76
C GLN A 151 -0.95 10.35 13.30
N GLU A 152 0.23 9.87 13.66
CA GLU A 152 0.40 8.52 14.23
C GLU A 152 -0.23 8.39 15.63
N ILE A 153 -0.27 9.48 16.40
CA ILE A 153 -1.02 9.54 17.68
C ILE A 153 -2.52 9.41 17.42
N VAL A 154 -3.06 10.19 16.49
CA VAL A 154 -4.48 10.13 16.12
C VAL A 154 -4.84 8.74 15.61
N LEU A 155 -4.04 8.18 14.70
CA LEU A 155 -4.28 6.85 14.13
C LEU A 155 -4.17 5.74 15.18
N GLY A 156 -3.05 5.67 15.90
CA GLY A 156 -2.75 4.57 16.81
C GLY A 156 -3.54 4.66 18.12
N ILE A 157 -3.31 5.71 18.90
CA ILE A 157 -3.94 5.89 20.22
C ILE A 157 -5.40 6.29 20.05
N GLY A 158 -5.67 7.30 19.22
CA GLY A 158 -7.03 7.78 18.98
C GLY A 158 -7.94 6.70 18.40
N GLY A 159 -7.44 5.94 17.41
CA GLY A 159 -8.19 4.84 16.82
C GLY A 159 -8.56 3.73 17.81
N VAL A 160 -7.66 3.33 18.71
CA VAL A 160 -7.98 2.34 19.77
C VAL A 160 -9.04 2.86 20.73
N ARG A 161 -8.91 4.11 21.20
CA ARG A 161 -9.90 4.72 22.10
C ARG A 161 -11.26 4.85 21.45
N LEU A 162 -11.29 5.24 20.17
CA LEU A 162 -12.54 5.40 19.45
C LEU A 162 -13.24 4.05 19.23
N LEU A 163 -12.52 2.99 18.84
CA LEU A 163 -13.10 1.65 18.74
C LEU A 163 -13.77 1.21 20.05
N GLN A 164 -13.13 1.51 21.19
CA GLN A 164 -13.69 1.22 22.52
C GLN A 164 -14.92 2.05 22.83
N ALA A 165 -14.88 3.36 22.57
CA ALA A 165 -16.01 4.27 22.78
C ALA A 165 -17.24 3.89 21.93
N LEU A 166 -17.00 3.37 20.72
CA LEU A 166 -18.02 2.86 19.80
C LEU A 166 -18.53 1.45 20.16
N GLY A 167 -17.93 0.78 21.15
CA GLY A 167 -18.36 -0.54 21.61
C GLY A 167 -17.86 -1.72 20.77
N PHE A 168 -16.85 -1.53 19.89
CA PHE A 168 -16.29 -2.63 19.12
C PHE A 168 -15.59 -3.65 20.03
N ARG A 169 -15.92 -4.93 19.82
CA ARG A 169 -15.21 -6.05 20.46
C ARG A 169 -14.02 -6.45 19.58
N ILE A 170 -12.81 -6.09 19.98
CA ILE A 170 -11.61 -6.40 19.19
C ILE A 170 -10.94 -7.68 19.70
N ARG A 171 -10.76 -8.65 18.80
CA ARG A 171 -10.00 -9.88 19.06
C ARG A 171 -8.50 -9.65 18.87
N GLN A 172 -8.12 -8.98 17.78
CA GLN A 172 -6.73 -8.68 17.43
C GLN A 172 -6.64 -7.36 16.69
N TYR A 173 -5.46 -6.73 16.76
CA TYR A 173 -5.08 -5.52 16.07
C TYR A 173 -4.04 -5.87 15.01
N HIS A 174 -4.25 -5.42 13.78
CA HIS A 174 -3.30 -5.58 12.69
C HIS A 174 -2.74 -4.21 12.32
N MET A 175 -1.43 -4.04 12.49
CA MET A 175 -0.68 -2.84 12.10
C MET A 175 -0.15 -3.02 10.67
N ASN A 176 -0.68 -2.23 9.73
CA ASN A 176 -0.21 -2.21 8.34
C ASN A 176 0.90 -1.16 8.19
N GLU A 177 2.16 -1.59 8.31
CA GLU A 177 3.35 -0.76 8.52
C GLU A 177 3.40 -0.07 9.91
N GLY A 178 4.55 0.50 10.27
CA GLY A 178 4.81 1.05 11.61
C GLY A 178 3.96 2.26 12.01
N HIS A 179 3.22 2.88 11.09
CA HIS A 179 2.48 4.13 11.32
C HIS A 179 1.44 4.07 12.44
N SER A 180 0.94 2.89 12.77
CA SER A 180 -0.04 2.70 13.84
C SER A 180 0.56 2.07 15.10
N ALA A 181 1.90 1.98 15.22
CA ALA A 181 2.55 1.27 16.33
C ALA A 181 2.24 1.86 17.72
N LEU A 182 1.86 3.14 17.80
CA LEU A 182 1.41 3.76 19.05
C LEU A 182 0.14 3.13 19.62
N LEU A 183 -0.64 2.39 18.81
CA LEU A 183 -1.77 1.61 19.32
C LEU A 183 -1.31 0.62 20.40
N GLY A 184 -0.10 0.05 20.24
CA GLY A 184 0.47 -0.86 21.22
C GLY A 184 0.72 -0.20 22.58
N LEU A 185 1.07 1.09 22.61
CA LEU A 185 1.23 1.84 23.85
C LEU A 185 -0.11 2.06 24.56
N GLU A 186 -1.18 2.33 23.81
CA GLU A 186 -2.53 2.45 24.38
C GLU A 186 -3.01 1.10 24.95
N LEU A 187 -2.66 -0.02 24.30
CA LEU A 187 -2.93 -1.35 24.84
C LEU A 187 -2.13 -1.65 26.12
N LEU A 188 -0.85 -1.26 26.19
CA LEU A 188 -0.05 -1.41 27.42
C LEU A 188 -0.70 -0.67 28.59
N ARG A 189 -1.16 0.57 28.38
CA ARG A 189 -1.89 1.35 29.40
C ARG A 189 -3.14 0.64 29.92
N ARG A 190 -3.79 -0.16 29.07
CA ARG A 190 -4.99 -0.93 29.44
C ARG A 190 -4.68 -2.19 30.25
N TYR A 191 -3.50 -2.77 30.07
CA TYR A 191 -3.06 -4.00 30.74
C TYR A 191 -1.88 -3.72 31.69
N VAL A 192 -2.06 -2.75 32.58
CA VAL A 192 -1.13 -2.43 33.66
C VAL A 192 -1.34 -3.42 34.81
N TYR A 193 -0.26 -3.98 35.35
CA TYR A 193 -0.34 -4.83 36.54
C TYR A 193 -0.68 -3.99 37.78
N PRO A 194 -1.50 -4.52 38.70
CA PRO A 194 -1.64 -3.94 40.02
C PRO A 194 -0.27 -3.77 40.70
N PRO A 195 -0.03 -2.68 41.45
CA PRO A 195 1.26 -2.43 42.12
C PRO A 195 1.77 -3.59 42.99
N GLU A 196 0.86 -4.34 43.58
CA GLU A 196 1.10 -5.51 44.41
C GLU A 196 1.63 -6.74 43.64
N ASP A 197 1.34 -6.84 42.34
CA ASP A 197 1.78 -7.95 41.49
C ASP A 197 3.13 -7.68 40.82
N LEU A 198 3.67 -6.46 40.98
CA LEU A 198 4.92 -6.02 40.34
C LEU A 198 6.17 -6.49 41.08
N ARG A 199 7.00 -7.28 40.40
CA ARG A 199 8.32 -7.66 40.91
C ARG A 199 9.35 -6.55 40.65
N PRO A 200 10.35 -6.38 41.54
CA PRO A 200 11.42 -5.41 41.31
C PRO A 200 12.14 -5.64 39.97
N GLY A 201 12.14 -4.63 39.11
CA GLY A 201 12.79 -4.67 37.80
C GLY A 201 11.92 -5.17 36.64
N GLU A 202 10.68 -5.61 36.89
CA GLU A 202 9.73 -5.94 35.83
C GLU A 202 9.00 -4.67 35.33
N PRO A 203 8.69 -4.59 34.02
CA PRO A 203 7.90 -3.49 33.48
C PRO A 203 6.47 -3.54 34.05
N PRO A 204 5.81 -2.38 34.28
CA PRO A 204 4.48 -2.33 34.89
C PRO A 204 3.34 -2.83 33.98
N TYR A 205 3.66 -3.39 32.81
CA TYR A 205 2.70 -3.72 31.76
C TYR A 205 2.76 -5.21 31.41
N ASP A 206 1.61 -5.79 31.09
CA ASP A 206 1.50 -7.15 30.56
C ASP A 206 1.87 -7.18 29.06
N LEU A 207 3.17 -7.12 28.81
CA LEU A 207 3.75 -7.21 27.46
C LEU A 207 3.32 -8.48 26.71
N PRO A 208 3.35 -9.69 27.31
CA PRO A 208 2.85 -10.90 26.64
C PRO A 208 1.40 -10.78 26.18
N ARG A 209 0.52 -10.21 27.00
CA ARG A 209 -0.88 -9.99 26.63
C ARG A 209 -1.03 -9.03 25.46
N VAL A 210 -0.28 -7.93 25.43
CA VAL A 210 -0.31 -6.98 24.31
C VAL A 210 0.22 -7.61 23.02
N ARG A 211 1.32 -8.37 23.11
CA ARG A 211 1.88 -9.10 21.96
C ARG A 211 0.85 -10.05 21.35
N ALA A 212 0.14 -10.82 22.18
CA ALA A 212 -0.87 -11.77 21.72
C ALA A 212 -2.08 -11.10 21.03
N LEU A 213 -2.28 -9.80 21.24
CA LEU A 213 -3.33 -9.04 20.59
C LEU A 213 -2.88 -8.40 19.28
N CYS A 214 -1.58 -8.31 18.99
CA CYS A 214 -1.06 -7.52 17.88
C CYS A 214 -0.37 -8.36 16.80
N ASN A 215 -0.71 -8.04 15.56
CA ASN A 215 -0.04 -8.51 14.34
C ASN A 215 0.59 -7.32 13.63
N PHE A 216 1.78 -7.50 13.06
CA PHE A 216 2.50 -6.46 12.34
C PHE A 216 2.95 -6.92 10.95
N THR A 217 2.55 -6.17 9.92
CA THR A 217 3.06 -6.35 8.56
C THR A 217 4.05 -5.25 8.21
N THR A 218 5.27 -5.63 7.81
CA THR A 218 6.28 -4.70 7.27
C THR A 218 6.29 -4.72 5.74
N HIS A 219 6.34 -3.54 5.11
CA HIS A 219 6.35 -3.37 3.66
C HIS A 219 7.66 -2.78 3.14
N THR A 220 8.54 -2.36 4.05
CA THR A 220 9.69 -1.53 3.75
C THR A 220 10.97 -2.40 3.72
N PRO A 221 11.66 -2.48 2.57
CA PRO A 221 12.85 -3.33 2.42
C PRO A 221 14.16 -2.60 2.83
N VAL A 222 14.09 -1.38 3.35
CA VAL A 222 15.26 -0.55 3.72
C VAL A 222 15.08 0.18 5.05
N GLU A 223 16.13 0.21 5.87
CA GLU A 223 16.06 0.80 7.20
C GLU A 223 15.67 2.29 7.18
N ALA A 224 16.14 3.04 6.18
CA ALA A 224 15.85 4.46 6.01
C ALA A 224 14.38 4.78 5.68
N GLY A 225 13.56 3.77 5.36
CA GLY A 225 12.14 3.94 5.07
C GLY A 225 11.23 3.83 6.30
N HIS A 226 11.77 3.52 7.49
CA HIS A 226 10.99 3.40 8.71
C HIS A 226 10.92 4.73 9.47
N ASP A 227 9.72 5.11 9.91
CA ASP A 227 9.50 6.33 10.69
C ASP A 227 10.27 6.26 12.02
N ARG A 228 11.09 7.29 12.28
CA ARG A 228 11.88 7.45 13.51
C ARG A 228 11.75 8.88 14.02
N PHE A 229 11.32 9.01 15.27
CA PHE A 229 11.15 10.31 15.94
C PHE A 229 12.18 10.49 17.06
N SER A 230 12.70 11.70 17.22
CA SER A 230 13.61 12.00 18.33
C SER A 230 12.85 11.96 19.67
N TYR A 231 13.49 11.50 20.75
CA TYR A 231 12.82 11.48 22.05
C TYR A 231 12.47 12.89 22.56
N ALA A 232 13.23 13.91 22.17
CA ALA A 232 12.87 15.30 22.46
C ALA A 232 11.53 15.68 21.82
N LEU A 233 11.29 15.28 20.56
CA LEU A 233 10.00 15.46 19.90
C LEU A 233 8.89 14.67 20.60
N VAL A 234 9.15 13.39 20.90
CA VAL A 234 8.18 12.50 21.56
C VAL A 234 7.74 13.06 22.91
N GLN A 235 8.68 13.48 23.75
CA GLN A 235 8.39 14.06 25.07
C GLN A 235 7.61 15.37 24.96
N ARG A 236 7.98 16.24 24.01
CA ARG A 236 7.28 17.50 23.76
C ARG A 236 5.84 17.27 23.30
N VAL A 237 5.60 16.29 22.43
CA VAL A 237 4.28 16.08 21.81
C VAL A 237 3.36 15.21 22.66
N LEU A 238 3.85 14.12 23.25
CA LEU A 238 3.03 13.28 24.15
C LEU A 238 2.91 13.84 25.57
N ASP A 239 3.61 14.96 25.84
CA ASP A 239 3.64 15.64 27.12
C ASP A 239 3.80 14.66 28.28
N ASN A 240 4.88 13.87 28.20
CA ASN A 240 5.32 13.10 29.35
C ASN A 240 5.71 14.11 30.42
N ALA A 241 4.80 14.39 31.34
CA ALA A 241 5.06 15.08 32.59
C ALA A 241 6.09 14.27 33.40
N VAL A 242 7.35 14.35 32.98
CA VAL A 242 8.50 14.27 33.86
C VAL A 242 8.83 15.73 34.11
N ASP A 243 8.12 16.28 35.10
CA ASP A 243 8.49 17.54 35.69
C ASP A 243 10.00 17.48 36.02
N ALA A 244 10.78 18.31 35.34
CA ALA A 244 12.22 18.39 35.56
C ALA A 244 12.53 18.77 37.02
N GLU A 245 11.59 19.39 37.75
CA GLU A 245 11.69 19.61 39.20
C GLU A 245 11.60 18.32 40.02
N THR A 246 10.85 17.31 39.56
CA THR A 246 10.68 16.02 40.27
C THR A 246 11.95 15.15 40.19
N VAL A 247 12.68 15.18 39.06
CA VAL A 247 13.99 14.51 38.94
C VAL A 247 15.06 15.24 39.77
N GLN A 248 14.99 16.56 39.87
CA GLN A 248 15.88 17.35 40.72
C GLN A 248 15.59 17.17 42.23
N ARG A 249 14.33 16.94 42.61
CA ARG A 249 13.93 16.61 44.01
C ARG A 249 14.24 15.16 44.39
N LEU A 250 14.20 14.21 43.45
CA LEU A 250 14.59 12.82 43.68
C LEU A 250 16.11 12.61 43.80
N ALA A 251 16.91 13.52 43.26
CA ALA A 251 18.36 13.52 43.45
C ALA A 251 18.79 13.96 44.87
N ASN A 252 17.90 14.58 45.64
CA ASN A 252 18.24 15.24 46.90
C ASN A 252 17.26 14.99 48.06
N VAL A 253 16.53 13.86 48.14
CA VAL A 253 15.84 13.52 49.41
C VAL A 253 15.75 12.01 49.61
N ALA A 254 16.62 11.50 50.49
CA ALA A 254 16.46 10.20 51.13
C ALA A 254 15.36 10.28 52.21
N ASP A 255 14.10 10.48 51.81
CA ASP A 255 12.88 10.22 52.62
C ASP A 255 11.64 10.74 51.88
N ALA A 256 11.09 9.94 50.97
CA ALA A 256 9.78 10.20 50.37
C ALA A 256 9.05 8.88 50.04
N ARG A 257 8.85 8.04 51.06
CA ARG A 257 7.75 7.08 51.05
C ARG A 257 6.45 7.85 51.31
N ARG A 258 5.69 8.15 50.26
CA ARG A 258 4.23 8.40 50.19
C ARG A 258 3.91 9.55 49.22
N SER A 259 3.66 9.18 47.96
CA SER A 259 2.68 9.76 47.03
C SER A 259 3.15 9.53 45.59
N ARG A 260 2.95 8.30 45.08
CA ARG A 260 2.93 8.06 43.63
C ARG A 260 1.50 8.37 43.19
N PRO A 261 1.27 9.13 42.10
CA PRO A 261 -0.09 9.41 41.65
C PRO A 261 -0.81 8.09 41.37
N ALA A 262 -2.10 8.06 41.72
CA ALA A 262 -2.99 6.97 41.40
C ALA A 262 -2.96 6.67 39.89
N ALA A 263 -3.34 5.45 39.52
CA ALA A 263 -3.47 5.03 38.12
C ALA A 263 -4.22 6.09 37.29
N GLY A 264 -3.51 6.70 36.33
CA GLY A 264 -4.08 7.69 35.41
C GLY A 264 -3.29 9.00 35.40
N GLU A 265 -2.47 9.19 34.35
CA GLU A 265 -2.31 10.44 33.57
C GLU A 265 -0.97 10.48 32.81
N GLY A 266 0.06 9.74 33.23
CA GLY A 266 1.32 9.62 32.47
C GLY A 266 1.24 8.65 31.26
N PHE A 267 1.94 8.98 30.17
CA PHE A 267 2.21 8.04 29.07
C PHE A 267 3.25 6.99 29.51
N VAL A 268 3.43 5.93 28.71
CA VAL A 268 4.46 4.90 28.95
C VAL A 268 5.81 5.59 29.22
N ASP A 269 6.48 5.20 30.31
CA ASP A 269 7.69 5.87 30.76
C ASP A 269 8.81 5.78 29.71
N LEU A 270 9.70 6.76 29.71
CA LEU A 270 10.75 6.88 28.69
C LEU A 270 11.71 5.68 28.68
N ALA A 271 11.97 5.06 29.83
CA ALA A 271 12.86 3.90 29.89
C ALA A 271 12.21 2.69 29.19
N THR A 272 10.92 2.44 29.44
CA THR A 272 10.15 1.43 28.71
C THR A 272 10.09 1.74 27.21
N LEU A 273 9.86 3.01 26.81
CA LEU A 273 9.86 3.40 25.40
C LEU A 273 11.21 3.15 24.72
N LYS A 274 12.33 3.51 25.37
CA LYS A 274 13.69 3.23 24.85
C LYS A 274 13.95 1.75 24.68
N HIS A 275 13.53 0.95 25.66
CA HIS A 275 13.64 -0.50 25.59
C HIS A 275 12.88 -1.08 24.38
N LEU A 276 11.64 -0.62 24.17
CA LEU A 276 10.75 -1.13 23.11
C LEU A 276 11.05 -0.57 21.72
N ALA A 277 11.48 0.68 21.60
CA ALA A 277 11.58 1.39 20.32
C ALA A 277 13.02 1.78 19.94
N GLY A 278 14.00 1.58 20.81
CA GLY A 278 15.43 1.85 20.57
C GLY A 278 15.98 3.02 21.40
N GLU A 279 17.28 3.03 21.65
CA GLU A 279 17.91 3.96 22.62
C GLU A 279 17.97 5.42 22.15
N ASP A 280 18.27 5.67 20.86
CA ASP A 280 18.50 7.03 20.36
C ASP A 280 17.27 7.66 19.68
N GLY A 281 16.17 6.94 19.56
CA GLY A 281 14.91 7.50 19.06
C GLY A 281 13.78 6.48 19.05
N LEU A 282 12.55 6.98 18.95
CA LEU A 282 11.36 6.16 18.82
C LEU A 282 11.28 5.61 17.38
N ASN A 283 11.81 4.41 17.16
CA ASN A 283 11.65 3.69 15.89
C ASN A 283 10.31 2.95 15.89
N MET A 284 9.41 3.36 15.00
CA MET A 284 8.04 2.84 14.97
C MET A 284 7.96 1.39 14.55
N THR A 285 8.86 0.94 13.67
CA THR A 285 8.95 -0.46 13.26
C THR A 285 9.45 -1.33 14.40
N ARG A 286 10.49 -0.90 15.11
CA ARG A 286 10.99 -1.62 16.28
C ARG A 286 9.94 -1.71 17.39
N LEU A 287 9.19 -0.62 17.60
CA LEU A 287 8.07 -0.62 18.53
C LEU A 287 7.01 -1.66 18.14
N ALA A 288 6.59 -1.68 16.87
CA ALA A 288 5.61 -2.65 16.36
C ALA A 288 6.10 -4.10 16.48
N LEU A 289 7.36 -4.35 16.11
CA LEU A 289 8.02 -5.65 16.24
C LEU A 289 8.03 -6.14 17.69
N ASN A 290 8.37 -5.26 18.63
CA ASN A 290 8.45 -5.62 20.05
C ASN A 290 7.08 -5.79 20.72
N LEU A 291 6.01 -5.29 20.11
CA LEU A 291 4.65 -5.35 20.66
C LEU A 291 3.73 -6.29 19.89
N SER A 292 4.24 -7.06 18.92
CA SER A 292 3.43 -8.00 18.12
C SER A 292 3.94 -9.43 18.25
N GLU A 293 3.01 -10.38 18.30
CA GLU A 293 3.34 -11.81 18.30
C GLU A 293 3.54 -12.35 16.87
N TYR A 294 2.66 -11.97 15.94
CA TYR A 294 2.81 -12.34 14.54
C TYR A 294 3.39 -11.18 13.74
N VAL A 295 4.55 -11.43 13.13
CA VAL A 295 5.20 -10.48 12.24
C VAL A 295 5.35 -11.12 10.86
N ASN A 296 4.98 -10.39 9.81
CA ASN A 296 5.19 -10.87 8.44
C ASN A 296 5.67 -9.79 7.47
N GLY A 297 6.39 -10.25 6.45
CA GLY A 297 6.66 -9.52 5.22
C GLY A 297 5.65 -9.89 4.14
N VAL A 298 5.78 -9.23 2.99
CA VAL A 298 4.77 -9.17 1.92
C VAL A 298 5.10 -9.97 0.66
N ALA A 299 6.22 -10.68 0.70
CA ALA A 299 6.71 -11.64 -0.29
C ALA A 299 7.74 -12.55 0.40
N LYS A 300 8.05 -13.70 -0.18
CA LYS A 300 9.02 -14.64 0.40
C LYS A 300 10.41 -14.02 0.52
N ARG A 301 10.90 -13.42 -0.57
CA ARG A 301 12.20 -12.75 -0.58
C ARG A 301 12.24 -11.57 0.39
N HIS A 302 11.15 -10.82 0.49
CA HIS A 302 11.05 -9.72 1.45
C HIS A 302 11.16 -10.19 2.90
N ALA A 303 10.52 -11.31 3.24
CA ALA A 303 10.65 -11.89 4.57
C ALA A 303 12.11 -12.30 4.88
N GLU A 304 12.83 -12.90 3.93
CA GLU A 304 14.25 -13.22 4.08
C GLU A 304 15.11 -11.96 4.35
N ILE A 305 14.88 -10.89 3.58
CA ILE A 305 15.56 -9.60 3.77
C ILE A 305 15.20 -9.01 5.14
N SER A 306 13.94 -9.05 5.53
CA SER A 306 13.45 -8.52 6.81
C SER A 306 14.04 -9.26 8.01
N ASN A 307 14.17 -10.60 7.94
CA ASN A 307 14.83 -11.39 8.98
C ASN A 307 16.33 -11.03 9.12
N THR A 308 16.97 -10.63 8.02
CA THR A 308 18.36 -10.16 8.03
C THR A 308 18.48 -8.75 8.62
N MET A 309 17.53 -7.87 8.29
CA MET A 309 17.47 -6.49 8.80
C MET A 309 17.16 -6.42 10.30
N PHE A 310 16.28 -7.32 10.77
CA PHE A 310 15.83 -7.37 12.16
C PHE A 310 16.26 -8.69 12.82
N PRO A 311 17.56 -8.87 13.12
CA PRO A 311 18.05 -10.09 13.74
C PRO A 311 17.36 -10.30 15.10
N GLY A 312 16.91 -11.53 15.36
CA GLY A 312 16.21 -11.91 16.59
C GLY A 312 14.68 -11.91 16.49
N TYR A 313 14.10 -11.36 15.42
CA TYR A 313 12.67 -11.47 15.13
C TYR A 313 12.43 -12.55 14.08
N ARG A 314 11.29 -13.25 14.18
CA ARG A 314 10.85 -14.20 13.16
C ARG A 314 9.82 -13.53 12.26
N VAL A 315 10.25 -13.13 11.06
CA VAL A 315 9.37 -12.55 10.04
C VAL A 315 8.85 -13.65 9.12
N HIS A 316 7.55 -13.91 9.18
CA HIS A 316 6.84 -14.82 8.27
C HIS A 316 6.63 -14.19 6.88
N ALA A 317 6.21 -14.98 5.89
CA ALA A 317 5.92 -14.49 4.54
C ALA A 317 4.44 -14.69 4.19
N VAL A 318 3.69 -13.59 4.08
CA VAL A 318 2.35 -13.59 3.50
C VAL A 318 2.43 -12.79 2.21
N THR A 319 2.62 -13.49 1.08
CA THR A 319 2.74 -12.82 -0.22
C THR A 319 1.44 -12.07 -0.53
N ASN A 320 1.58 -10.78 -0.88
CA ASN A 320 0.47 -9.91 -1.27
C ASN A 320 -0.37 -10.50 -2.40
N GLY A 321 -1.60 -10.00 -2.51
CA GLY A 321 -2.45 -10.22 -3.67
C GLY A 321 -3.37 -9.03 -3.90
N VAL A 322 -4.06 -9.05 -5.04
CA VAL A 322 -4.98 -7.99 -5.46
C VAL A 322 -6.41 -8.47 -5.51
N HIS A 323 -7.36 -7.56 -5.32
CA HIS A 323 -8.78 -7.91 -5.32
C HIS A 323 -9.26 -8.35 -6.70
N PRO A 324 -9.68 -9.62 -6.89
CA PRO A 324 -10.01 -10.16 -8.21
C PRO A 324 -11.07 -9.33 -8.91
N PHE A 325 -12.19 -9.06 -8.23
CA PHE A 325 -13.30 -8.36 -8.86
C PHE A 325 -12.92 -6.93 -9.25
N THR A 326 -12.27 -6.17 -8.35
CA THR A 326 -11.94 -4.75 -8.60
C THR A 326 -11.00 -4.56 -9.77
N TRP A 327 -9.99 -5.42 -9.91
CA TRP A 327 -8.90 -5.22 -10.86
C TRP A 327 -9.06 -5.97 -12.19
N THR A 328 -10.03 -6.87 -12.31
CA THR A 328 -10.45 -7.42 -13.61
C THR A 328 -11.36 -6.43 -14.33
N SER A 329 -11.07 -6.14 -15.60
CA SER A 329 -11.87 -5.25 -16.46
C SER A 329 -13.21 -5.89 -16.86
N ALA A 330 -14.20 -5.07 -17.23
CA ALA A 330 -15.53 -5.56 -17.59
C ALA A 330 -15.55 -6.62 -18.72
N PRO A 331 -14.74 -6.51 -19.80
CA PRO A 331 -14.65 -7.56 -20.81
C PRO A 331 -14.17 -8.90 -20.23
N PHE A 332 -13.12 -8.87 -19.40
CA PHE A 332 -12.60 -10.08 -18.76
C PHE A 332 -13.54 -10.64 -17.69
N ARG A 333 -14.28 -9.80 -16.95
CA ARG A 333 -15.32 -10.29 -16.02
C ARG A 333 -16.38 -11.09 -16.77
N THR A 334 -16.90 -10.53 -17.87
CA THR A 334 -17.90 -11.21 -18.71
C THR A 334 -17.37 -12.53 -19.25
N LEU A 335 -16.11 -12.55 -19.69
CA LEU A 335 -15.42 -13.75 -20.14
C LEU A 335 -15.33 -14.82 -19.04
N TYR A 336 -14.88 -14.43 -17.84
CA TYR A 336 -14.73 -15.36 -16.73
C TYR A 336 -16.07 -15.83 -16.18
N ASP A 337 -17.08 -14.97 -16.11
CA ASP A 337 -18.44 -15.37 -15.69
C ASP A 337 -19.03 -16.44 -16.60
N HIS A 338 -18.69 -16.42 -17.89
CA HIS A 338 -19.13 -17.42 -18.86
C HIS A 338 -18.37 -18.75 -18.76
N TYR A 339 -17.04 -18.71 -18.74
CA TYR A 339 -16.21 -19.92 -18.84
C TYR A 339 -15.74 -20.51 -17.50
N LEU A 340 -15.64 -19.67 -16.47
CA LEU A 340 -15.09 -19.99 -15.15
C LEU A 340 -16.02 -19.42 -14.06
N PRO A 341 -17.27 -19.93 -13.96
CA PRO A 341 -18.20 -19.45 -12.94
C PRO A 341 -17.57 -19.54 -11.55
N SER A 342 -17.85 -18.54 -10.71
CA SER A 342 -17.28 -18.38 -9.36
C SER A 342 -15.82 -17.96 -9.29
N TRP A 343 -15.15 -17.60 -10.40
CA TRP A 343 -13.76 -17.10 -10.37
C TRP A 343 -13.53 -15.94 -9.38
N CYS A 344 -14.54 -15.13 -9.12
CA CYS A 344 -14.46 -14.03 -8.18
C CYS A 344 -14.46 -14.50 -6.71
N HIS A 345 -15.21 -15.54 -6.37
CA HIS A 345 -15.23 -16.14 -5.02
C HIS A 345 -14.06 -17.13 -4.80
N GLU A 346 -13.73 -17.90 -5.83
CA GLU A 346 -12.65 -18.89 -5.89
C GLU A 346 -11.68 -18.56 -7.03
N PRO A 347 -10.79 -17.56 -6.85
CA PRO A 347 -9.82 -17.17 -7.89
C PRO A 347 -8.91 -18.30 -8.34
N GLU A 348 -8.77 -19.37 -7.55
CA GLU A 348 -8.07 -20.58 -7.95
C GLU A 348 -8.63 -21.21 -9.24
N GLN A 349 -9.93 -20.99 -9.56
CA GLN A 349 -10.55 -21.44 -10.82
C GLN A 349 -9.86 -20.84 -12.06
N LEU A 350 -9.24 -19.66 -11.94
CA LEU A 350 -8.48 -19.03 -13.04
C LEU A 350 -7.31 -19.90 -13.51
N MET A 351 -6.83 -20.85 -12.70
CA MET A 351 -5.84 -21.85 -13.11
C MET A 351 -6.28 -22.63 -14.35
N ARG A 352 -7.58 -22.75 -14.60
CA ARG A 352 -8.16 -23.48 -15.73
C ARG A 352 -8.37 -22.62 -16.98
N ALA A 353 -7.96 -21.34 -16.97
CA ALA A 353 -8.14 -20.44 -18.10
C ALA A 353 -7.45 -20.93 -19.38
N ASP A 354 -6.35 -21.66 -19.24
CA ASP A 354 -5.58 -22.22 -20.35
C ASP A 354 -6.35 -23.29 -21.16
N CYS A 355 -7.11 -24.14 -20.47
CA CYS A 355 -7.87 -25.25 -21.05
C CYS A 355 -9.36 -24.96 -21.27
N CYS A 356 -9.97 -24.05 -20.50
CA CYS A 356 -11.42 -23.82 -20.53
C CYS A 356 -11.85 -22.62 -21.39
N ILE A 357 -10.97 -21.64 -21.60
CA ILE A 357 -11.30 -20.42 -22.36
C ILE A 357 -10.75 -20.53 -23.78
N PRO A 358 -11.57 -20.36 -24.84
CA PRO A 358 -11.09 -20.30 -26.21
C PRO A 358 -10.16 -19.11 -26.45
N ASP A 359 -9.15 -19.30 -27.29
CA ASP A 359 -8.14 -18.27 -27.59
C ASP A 359 -8.77 -16.97 -28.14
N ALA A 360 -9.72 -17.12 -29.08
CA ALA A 360 -10.43 -15.99 -29.68
C ALA A 360 -11.18 -15.12 -28.65
N ALA A 361 -11.75 -15.75 -27.61
CA ALA A 361 -12.51 -15.04 -26.58
C ALA A 361 -11.60 -14.21 -25.65
N ILE A 362 -10.38 -14.70 -25.35
CA ILE A 362 -9.37 -13.92 -24.61
C ILE A 362 -8.92 -12.72 -25.45
N TRP A 363 -8.63 -12.95 -26.72
CA TRP A 363 -8.19 -11.88 -27.62
C TRP A 363 -9.26 -10.79 -27.75
N GLU A 364 -10.52 -11.18 -27.96
CA GLU A 364 -11.64 -10.24 -28.04
C GLU A 364 -11.80 -9.40 -26.75
N ALA A 365 -11.74 -10.04 -25.58
CA ALA A 365 -11.81 -9.34 -24.30
C ALA A 365 -10.65 -8.33 -24.13
N HIS A 366 -9.44 -8.70 -24.56
CA HIS A 366 -8.27 -7.83 -24.52
C HIS A 366 -8.38 -6.66 -25.51
N THR A 367 -8.82 -6.91 -26.74
CA THR A 367 -9.04 -5.84 -27.73
C THR A 367 -10.04 -4.80 -27.20
N GLN A 368 -11.12 -5.23 -26.54
CA GLN A 368 -12.06 -4.31 -25.89
C GLN A 368 -11.41 -3.52 -24.76
N ALA A 369 -10.63 -4.17 -23.88
CA ALA A 369 -9.91 -3.48 -22.80
C ALA A 369 -8.88 -2.47 -23.33
N LYS A 370 -8.16 -2.82 -24.40
CA LYS A 370 -7.21 -1.96 -25.10
C LYS A 370 -7.89 -0.75 -25.72
N GLN A 371 -9.04 -0.94 -26.38
CA GLN A 371 -9.86 0.15 -26.91
C GLN A 371 -10.24 1.16 -25.81
N MET A 372 -10.70 0.66 -24.65
CA MET A 372 -11.04 1.52 -23.50
C MET A 372 -9.84 2.35 -23.03
N LEU A 373 -8.62 1.80 -23.04
CA LEU A 373 -7.40 2.53 -22.73
C LEU A 373 -7.09 3.60 -23.77
N VAL A 374 -7.14 3.27 -25.05
CA VAL A 374 -6.90 4.22 -26.15
C VAL A 374 -7.86 5.41 -26.07
N GLU A 375 -9.15 5.14 -25.84
CA GLU A 375 -10.18 6.17 -25.66
C GLU A 375 -9.91 7.02 -24.42
N ARG A 376 -9.51 6.40 -23.31
CA ARG A 376 -9.16 7.12 -22.07
C ARG A 376 -7.95 8.03 -22.27
N VAL A 377 -6.92 7.55 -22.96
CA VAL A 377 -5.73 8.33 -23.31
C VAL A 377 -6.14 9.53 -24.16
N ARG A 378 -6.91 9.31 -25.23
CA ARG A 378 -7.41 10.37 -26.10
C ARG A 378 -8.22 11.41 -25.33
N ALA A 379 -9.11 10.98 -24.43
CA ALA A 379 -9.94 11.87 -23.63
C ALA A 379 -9.14 12.71 -22.61
N ARG A 380 -8.02 12.18 -22.09
CA ARG A 380 -7.21 12.85 -21.06
C ARG A 380 -6.10 13.73 -21.62
N THR A 381 -5.48 13.34 -22.73
CA THR A 381 -4.29 14.01 -23.26
C THR A 381 -4.45 14.52 -24.70
N GLY A 382 -5.51 14.10 -25.40
CA GLY A 382 -5.69 14.36 -26.83
C GLY A 382 -4.82 13.49 -27.75
N ALA A 383 -3.90 12.70 -27.19
CA ALA A 383 -3.03 11.83 -27.98
C ALA A 383 -3.81 10.67 -28.60
N ALA A 384 -3.51 10.36 -29.87
CA ALA A 384 -4.06 9.21 -30.56
C ALA A 384 -3.06 8.05 -30.50
N LEU A 385 -3.52 6.91 -29.99
CA LEU A 385 -2.78 5.66 -29.98
C LEU A 385 -3.38 4.72 -31.04
N ASP A 386 -2.56 3.93 -31.72
CA ASP A 386 -3.04 2.91 -32.66
C ASP A 386 -3.38 1.61 -31.89
N PRO A 387 -4.64 1.13 -31.94
CA PRO A 387 -5.03 -0.09 -31.26
C PRO A 387 -4.36 -1.36 -31.82
N GLU A 388 -3.84 -1.34 -33.05
CA GLU A 388 -3.21 -2.50 -33.69
C GLU A 388 -1.71 -2.65 -33.33
N VAL A 389 -1.12 -1.63 -32.69
CA VAL A 389 0.30 -1.59 -32.31
C VAL A 389 0.45 -1.91 -30.81
N PRO A 390 1.46 -2.70 -30.38
CA PRO A 390 1.61 -3.08 -28.98
C PRO A 390 1.88 -1.88 -28.08
N ILE A 391 1.21 -1.85 -26.93
CA ILE A 391 1.35 -0.81 -25.90
C ILE A 391 2.11 -1.36 -24.69
N LEU A 392 3.22 -0.72 -24.33
CA LEU A 392 3.95 -0.95 -23.09
C LEU A 392 3.44 0.01 -22.01
N GLY A 393 2.97 -0.54 -20.89
CA GLY A 393 2.48 0.21 -19.74
C GLY A 393 3.50 0.29 -18.62
N PHE A 394 3.65 1.48 -18.03
CA PHE A 394 4.36 1.66 -16.76
C PHE A 394 3.60 2.65 -15.89
N ALA A 395 3.16 2.23 -14.69
CA ALA A 395 2.66 3.20 -13.72
C ALA A 395 3.01 2.91 -12.27
N ARG A 396 3.80 3.80 -11.66
CA ARG A 396 4.33 3.66 -10.29
C ARG A 396 4.60 5.03 -9.67
N ARG A 397 4.89 5.05 -8.35
CA ARG A 397 5.48 6.23 -7.69
C ARG A 397 6.81 6.57 -8.37
N MET A 398 7.02 7.85 -8.69
CA MET A 398 8.18 8.34 -9.43
C MET A 398 9.34 8.59 -8.46
N THR A 399 10.08 7.53 -8.14
CA THR A 399 11.25 7.54 -7.25
C THR A 399 12.43 6.84 -7.92
N ALA A 400 13.66 7.25 -7.59
CA ALA A 400 14.89 6.78 -8.25
C ALA A 400 15.01 5.24 -8.33
N TYR A 401 14.68 4.52 -7.26
CA TYR A 401 14.81 3.07 -7.25
C TYR A 401 13.83 2.33 -8.16
N LYS A 402 12.75 2.97 -8.64
CA LYS A 402 11.79 2.35 -9.57
C LYS A 402 12.25 2.41 -11.04
N ARG A 403 13.28 3.23 -11.34
CA ARG A 403 13.91 3.43 -12.67
C ARG A 403 12.93 3.53 -13.86
N PRO A 404 11.95 4.45 -13.84
CA PRO A 404 11.07 4.66 -15.00
C PRO A 404 11.83 5.14 -16.24
N ASP A 405 13.02 5.72 -16.07
CA ASP A 405 13.92 6.18 -17.12
C ASP A 405 14.78 5.08 -17.75
N LEU A 406 14.76 3.84 -17.22
CA LEU A 406 15.59 2.74 -17.73
C LEU A 406 15.30 2.42 -19.22
N LEU A 407 14.03 2.50 -19.62
CA LEU A 407 13.60 2.28 -21.01
C LEU A 407 14.13 3.36 -21.97
N PHE A 408 14.52 4.51 -21.44
CA PHE A 408 14.99 5.68 -22.17
C PHE A 408 16.50 5.91 -22.02
N ALA A 409 17.22 4.93 -21.47
CA ALA A 409 18.66 5.03 -21.24
C ALA A 409 19.48 5.17 -22.55
N ASP A 410 18.94 4.69 -23.67
CA ASP A 410 19.54 4.73 -25.00
C ASP A 410 18.43 4.94 -26.04
N LEU A 411 18.17 6.21 -26.37
CA LEU A 411 17.10 6.59 -27.30
C LEU A 411 17.38 6.11 -28.73
N GLU A 412 18.64 6.06 -29.15
CA GLU A 412 19.01 5.60 -30.50
C GLU A 412 18.67 4.12 -30.68
N ARG A 413 19.02 3.31 -29.68
CA ARG A 413 18.67 1.88 -29.66
C ARG A 413 17.16 1.67 -29.62
N LEU A 414 16.45 2.42 -28.78
CA LEU A 414 14.99 2.34 -28.69
C LEU A 414 14.33 2.70 -30.03
N GLN A 415 14.76 3.77 -30.69
CA GLN A 415 14.28 4.16 -32.02
C GLN A 415 14.60 3.11 -33.08
N ALA A 416 15.80 2.51 -33.05
CA ALA A 416 16.19 1.47 -34.00
C ALA A 416 15.28 0.23 -33.89
N ILE A 417 14.92 -0.17 -32.66
CA ILE A 417 13.97 -1.25 -32.42
C ILE A 417 12.58 -0.88 -32.96
N ALA A 418 12.09 0.31 -32.61
CA ALA A 418 10.76 0.77 -33.03
C ALA A 418 10.59 0.91 -34.54
N ARG A 419 11.65 1.31 -35.27
CA ARG A 419 11.63 1.37 -36.74
C ARG A 419 11.49 0.00 -37.39
N GLN A 420 11.98 -1.07 -36.76
CA GLN A 420 11.83 -2.43 -37.25
C GLN A 420 10.48 -3.04 -36.86
N ARG A 421 10.05 -2.78 -35.62
CA ARG A 421 8.81 -3.29 -35.03
C ARG A 421 8.20 -2.19 -34.17
N PRO A 422 7.20 -1.46 -34.66
CA PRO A 422 6.59 -0.35 -33.93
C PRO A 422 6.04 -0.77 -32.57
N PHE A 423 6.02 0.15 -31.61
CA PHE A 423 5.33 -0.03 -30.34
C PHE A 423 5.07 1.35 -29.73
N GLN A 424 4.22 1.38 -28.72
CA GLN A 424 3.79 2.61 -28.05
C GLN A 424 4.00 2.48 -26.55
N ILE A 425 4.16 3.62 -25.87
CA ILE A 425 4.46 3.66 -24.44
C ILE A 425 3.41 4.52 -23.74
N VAL A 426 2.82 3.99 -22.67
CA VAL A 426 1.95 4.75 -21.77
C VAL A 426 2.53 4.73 -20.36
N LEU A 427 2.88 5.91 -19.86
CA LEU A 427 3.47 6.15 -18.55
C LEU A 427 2.44 6.82 -17.63
N ALA A 428 2.48 6.54 -16.34
CA ALA A 428 1.75 7.32 -15.34
C ALA A 428 2.45 7.26 -13.97
N GLY A 429 2.28 8.27 -13.13
CA GLY A 429 2.82 8.22 -11.77
C GLY A 429 2.89 9.57 -11.11
N LYS A 430 3.20 9.56 -9.81
CA LYS A 430 3.31 10.77 -8.98
C LYS A 430 4.65 10.76 -8.24
N ALA A 431 5.33 11.91 -8.19
CA ALA A 431 6.48 12.13 -7.31
C ALA A 431 6.00 12.72 -5.98
N HIS A 432 6.67 12.41 -4.87
CA HIS A 432 6.30 13.03 -3.60
C HIS A 432 6.56 14.55 -3.64
N PRO A 433 5.74 15.41 -3.01
CA PRO A 433 5.90 16.87 -3.14
C PRO A 433 7.25 17.39 -2.65
N ARG A 434 7.93 16.64 -1.77
CA ARG A 434 9.29 16.90 -1.28
C ARG A 434 10.41 16.14 -2.00
N ASP A 435 10.08 15.26 -2.94
CA ASP A 435 11.06 14.49 -3.70
C ASP A 435 11.39 15.21 -5.01
N GLU A 436 12.27 16.21 -4.91
CA GLU A 436 12.72 17.00 -6.07
C GLU A 436 13.38 16.14 -7.16
N ASN A 437 14.05 15.05 -6.78
CA ASN A 437 14.63 14.12 -7.75
C ASN A 437 13.54 13.37 -8.53
N GLY A 438 12.49 12.94 -7.84
CA GLY A 438 11.29 12.36 -8.45
C GLY A 438 10.57 13.32 -9.39
N LYS A 439 10.47 14.61 -9.04
CA LYS A 439 9.85 15.62 -9.93
C LYS A 439 10.69 15.87 -11.19
N ARG A 440 12.01 16.03 -11.04
CA ARG A 440 12.94 16.14 -12.18
C ARG A 440 12.91 14.91 -13.08
N LEU A 441 12.67 13.73 -12.51
CA LEU A 441 12.52 12.51 -13.28
C LEU A 441 11.27 12.55 -14.18
N ILE A 442 10.14 13.07 -13.69
CA ILE A 442 8.94 13.29 -14.51
C ILE A 442 9.24 14.27 -15.66
N GLU A 443 9.88 15.40 -15.35
CA GLU A 443 10.29 16.39 -16.35
C GLU A 443 11.18 15.77 -17.45
N ARG A 444 12.16 14.94 -17.05
CA ARG A 444 13.01 14.21 -18.01
C ARG A 444 12.22 13.24 -18.87
N LEU A 445 11.24 12.52 -18.32
CA LEU A 445 10.39 11.60 -19.09
C LEU A 445 9.60 12.35 -20.17
N HIS A 446 9.09 13.55 -19.86
CA HIS A 446 8.45 14.40 -20.87
C HIS A 446 9.42 14.86 -21.96
N ALA A 447 10.64 15.26 -21.59
CA ALA A 447 11.66 15.64 -22.57
C ALA A 447 12.04 14.44 -23.48
N GLN A 448 12.17 13.24 -22.91
CA GLN A 448 12.45 12.01 -23.65
C GLN A 448 11.28 11.62 -24.57
N ALA A 449 10.03 11.78 -24.12
CA ALA A 449 8.85 11.57 -24.94
C ALA A 449 8.84 12.49 -26.17
N HIS A 450 9.19 13.77 -26.00
CA HIS A 450 9.30 14.71 -27.11
C HIS A 450 10.47 14.38 -28.06
N ALA A 451 11.61 13.92 -27.54
CA ALA A 451 12.74 13.48 -28.38
C ALA A 451 12.44 12.24 -29.25
N LEU A 452 11.43 11.46 -28.87
CA LEU A 452 10.96 10.27 -29.60
C LEU A 452 9.79 10.54 -30.55
N GLU A 453 9.32 11.79 -30.61
CA GLU A 453 8.18 12.19 -31.42
C GLU A 453 8.37 11.80 -32.90
N GLY A 454 7.32 11.26 -33.51
CA GLY A 454 7.35 10.74 -34.88
C GLY A 454 7.99 9.36 -35.05
N VAL A 455 8.61 8.77 -34.02
CA VAL A 455 9.17 7.41 -34.06
C VAL A 455 8.50 6.46 -33.08
N VAL A 456 8.38 6.86 -31.80
CA VAL A 456 7.73 6.07 -30.75
C VAL A 456 6.71 6.95 -30.05
N PRO A 457 5.39 6.69 -30.20
CA PRO A 457 4.39 7.41 -29.43
C PRO A 457 4.54 7.13 -27.93
N VAL A 458 4.89 8.17 -27.17
CA VAL A 458 5.01 8.11 -25.71
C VAL A 458 4.00 9.06 -25.09
N VAL A 459 3.09 8.53 -24.27
CA VAL A 459 2.07 9.31 -23.58
C VAL A 459 2.24 9.21 -22.08
N TYR A 460 2.24 10.35 -21.40
CA TYR A 460 2.20 10.43 -19.94
C TYR A 460 0.77 10.78 -19.49
N LEU A 461 0.16 9.92 -18.69
CA LEU A 461 -1.16 10.15 -18.09
C LEU A 461 -0.99 10.87 -16.73
N PRO A 462 -1.45 12.12 -16.60
CA PRO A 462 -1.38 12.86 -15.35
C PRO A 462 -2.39 12.32 -14.33
N ASP A 463 -2.13 12.63 -13.06
CA ASP A 463 -2.99 12.35 -11.91
C ASP A 463 -3.34 10.87 -11.71
N TYR A 464 -2.34 9.99 -11.83
CA TYR A 464 -2.50 8.55 -11.64
C TYR A 464 -3.29 8.19 -10.36
N ASP A 465 -4.44 7.56 -10.56
CA ASP A 465 -5.43 7.20 -9.55
C ASP A 465 -5.97 5.76 -9.76
N MET A 466 -7.03 5.35 -9.05
CA MET A 466 -7.58 4.00 -9.18
C MET A 466 -8.19 3.76 -10.57
N ASP A 467 -8.84 4.77 -11.15
CA ASP A 467 -9.54 4.65 -12.43
C ASP A 467 -8.55 4.53 -13.59
N ILE A 468 -7.48 5.34 -13.57
CA ILE A 468 -6.38 5.22 -14.53
C ILE A 468 -5.68 3.88 -14.34
N ALA A 469 -5.44 3.45 -13.10
CA ALA A 469 -4.83 2.15 -12.82
C ALA A 469 -5.64 0.99 -13.42
N GLN A 470 -6.96 0.94 -13.19
CA GLN A 470 -7.83 -0.12 -13.72
C GLN A 470 -7.80 -0.18 -15.25
N THR A 471 -7.84 0.98 -15.90
CA THR A 471 -7.84 1.06 -17.36
C THR A 471 -6.47 0.67 -17.94
N LEU A 472 -5.39 1.16 -17.33
CA LEU A 472 -4.03 0.96 -17.81
C LEU A 472 -3.57 -0.49 -17.65
N VAL A 473 -3.74 -1.10 -16.47
CA VAL A 473 -3.30 -2.49 -16.24
C VAL A 473 -4.06 -3.50 -17.10
N ALA A 474 -5.26 -3.16 -17.57
CA ALA A 474 -6.08 -4.02 -18.40
C ALA A 474 -5.86 -3.81 -19.91
N GLY A 475 -5.58 -2.59 -20.35
CA GLY A 475 -5.56 -2.25 -21.77
C GLY A 475 -4.18 -2.27 -22.44
N VAL A 476 -3.08 -2.35 -21.67
CA VAL A 476 -1.73 -2.46 -22.26
C VAL A 476 -1.42 -3.90 -22.65
N ASP A 477 -0.56 -4.11 -23.64
CA ASP A 477 -0.16 -5.45 -24.06
C ASP A 477 0.95 -6.02 -23.18
N ILE A 478 1.83 -5.15 -22.64
CA ILE A 478 2.96 -5.54 -21.79
C ILE A 478 3.02 -4.61 -20.58
N TRP A 479 3.09 -5.20 -19.38
CA TRP A 479 3.27 -4.44 -18.14
C TRP A 479 4.75 -4.39 -17.73
N LEU A 480 5.36 -3.19 -17.74
CA LEU A 480 6.78 -2.98 -17.51
C LEU A 480 7.10 -2.60 -16.05
N ASN A 481 8.07 -3.29 -15.44
CA ASN A 481 8.60 -2.96 -14.12
C ASN A 481 10.14 -3.03 -14.09
N THR A 482 10.79 -1.94 -13.69
CA THR A 482 12.26 -1.84 -13.73
C THR A 482 12.89 -1.51 -12.37
N PRO A 483 12.43 -2.06 -11.22
CA PRO A 483 12.98 -1.68 -9.92
C PRO A 483 14.45 -2.07 -9.77
N LEU A 484 15.22 -1.29 -9.01
CA LEU A 484 16.55 -1.66 -8.53
C LEU A 484 16.41 -2.78 -7.48
N ARG A 485 17.21 -3.84 -7.65
CA ARG A 485 17.32 -4.90 -6.65
C ARG A 485 18.12 -4.42 -5.43
N PRO A 486 17.78 -4.84 -4.19
CA PRO A 486 16.60 -5.59 -3.75
C PRO A 486 15.52 -4.66 -3.13
N TYR A 487 15.25 -3.50 -3.76
CA TYR A 487 14.42 -2.45 -3.17
C TYR A 487 12.92 -2.62 -3.44
N GLU A 488 12.50 -3.66 -4.16
CA GLU A 488 11.10 -4.02 -4.30
C GLU A 488 10.70 -5.10 -3.28
N ALA A 489 9.87 -4.73 -2.29
CA ALA A 489 9.34 -5.70 -1.34
C ALA A 489 8.35 -6.69 -1.99
N SER A 490 7.49 -6.21 -2.89
CA SER A 490 6.49 -7.04 -3.57
C SER A 490 6.15 -6.41 -4.93
N GLY A 491 5.10 -5.60 -5.02
CA GLY A 491 4.67 -4.91 -6.23
C GLY A 491 3.37 -5.46 -6.80
N THR A 492 2.24 -4.87 -6.41
CA THR A 492 0.91 -5.40 -6.77
C THR A 492 0.46 -5.06 -8.18
N SER A 493 1.09 -4.10 -8.88
CA SER A 493 0.62 -3.64 -10.19
C SER A 493 0.63 -4.72 -11.27
N GLY A 494 1.68 -5.55 -11.31
CA GLY A 494 1.75 -6.66 -12.26
C GLY A 494 0.76 -7.79 -11.93
N MET A 495 0.38 -7.95 -10.66
CA MET A 495 -0.69 -8.88 -10.27
C MET A 495 -2.05 -8.43 -10.83
N LYS A 496 -2.31 -7.12 -10.89
CA LYS A 496 -3.52 -6.55 -11.51
C LYS A 496 -3.53 -6.75 -13.01
N ALA A 497 -2.38 -6.56 -13.66
CA ALA A 497 -2.21 -6.79 -15.09
C ALA A 497 -2.52 -8.26 -15.45
N ALA A 498 -2.03 -9.20 -14.63
CA ALA A 498 -2.27 -10.63 -14.82
C ALA A 498 -3.76 -11.03 -14.82
N LEU A 499 -4.61 -10.37 -14.01
CA LEU A 499 -6.07 -10.61 -14.01
C LEU A 499 -6.74 -10.30 -15.36
N ASN A 500 -6.09 -9.50 -16.19
CA ASN A 500 -6.55 -9.09 -17.52
C ASN A 500 -5.73 -9.75 -18.64
N GLY A 501 -5.00 -10.84 -18.35
CA GLY A 501 -4.20 -11.53 -19.35
C GLY A 501 -2.97 -10.74 -19.83
N VAL A 502 -2.55 -9.70 -19.13
CA VAL A 502 -1.41 -8.88 -19.53
C VAL A 502 -0.11 -9.46 -18.96
N PRO A 503 0.83 -9.94 -19.80
CA PRO A 503 2.12 -10.43 -19.35
C PRO A 503 3.01 -9.31 -18.80
N SER A 504 3.89 -9.65 -17.87
CA SER A 504 4.85 -8.68 -17.31
C SER A 504 6.23 -8.81 -17.94
N LEU A 505 6.90 -7.67 -18.13
CA LEU A 505 8.32 -7.58 -18.45
C LEU A 505 9.00 -6.87 -17.29
N SER A 506 9.73 -7.61 -16.45
CA SER A 506 10.22 -7.06 -15.19
C SER A 506 11.58 -7.57 -14.76
N VAL A 507 12.33 -6.73 -14.05
CA VAL A 507 13.50 -7.16 -13.26
C VAL A 507 13.04 -8.15 -12.19
N LEU A 508 13.84 -9.21 -11.95
CA LEU A 508 13.58 -10.23 -10.94
C LEU A 508 13.81 -9.69 -9.53
N ASP A 509 12.79 -8.99 -9.01
CA ASP A 509 12.74 -8.50 -7.63
C ASP A 509 11.28 -8.55 -7.08
N GLY A 510 11.13 -8.50 -5.76
CA GLY A 510 9.82 -8.52 -5.09
C GLY A 510 8.96 -9.72 -5.49
N TRP A 511 7.71 -9.46 -5.90
CA TRP A 511 6.74 -10.51 -6.27
C TRP A 511 7.14 -11.26 -7.54
N TRP A 512 7.92 -10.63 -8.42
CA TRP A 512 8.23 -11.18 -9.73
C TRP A 512 9.15 -12.40 -9.63
N ILE A 513 9.90 -12.53 -8.53
CA ILE A 513 10.65 -13.75 -8.21
C ILE A 513 9.71 -14.95 -8.06
N GLU A 514 8.51 -14.74 -7.50
CA GLU A 514 7.50 -15.79 -7.31
C GLU A 514 6.64 -16.00 -8.57
N GLY A 515 6.41 -14.95 -9.37
CA GLY A 515 5.48 -14.97 -10.51
C GLY A 515 6.11 -15.14 -11.90
N CYS A 516 7.42 -14.97 -12.04
CA CYS A 516 8.10 -15.09 -13.33
C CYS A 516 8.29 -16.56 -13.73
N ILE A 517 7.60 -16.97 -14.79
CA ILE A 517 7.89 -18.20 -15.53
C ILE A 517 8.24 -17.73 -16.94
N GLU A 518 9.54 -17.73 -17.25
CA GLU A 518 10.09 -17.16 -18.48
C GLU A 518 9.37 -17.71 -19.72
N GLY A 519 8.81 -16.82 -20.54
CA GLY A 519 8.10 -17.19 -21.76
C GLY A 519 6.73 -17.85 -21.54
N LEU A 520 6.21 -17.88 -20.31
CA LEU A 520 4.85 -18.34 -19.99
C LEU A 520 4.00 -17.25 -19.32
N THR A 521 4.52 -16.56 -18.31
CA THR A 521 3.79 -15.48 -17.61
C THR A 521 4.30 -14.08 -17.99
N GLY A 522 5.40 -14.04 -18.72
CA GLY A 522 6.14 -12.81 -19.03
C GLY A 522 7.64 -13.10 -19.15
N TRP A 523 8.45 -12.08 -18.91
CA TRP A 523 9.91 -12.17 -19.05
C TRP A 523 10.66 -11.45 -17.96
N ALA A 524 11.81 -12.01 -17.60
CA ALA A 524 12.80 -11.38 -16.76
C ALA A 524 13.66 -10.38 -17.56
N ILE A 525 13.96 -9.24 -16.93
CA ILE A 525 15.01 -8.30 -17.37
C ILE A 525 16.29 -8.63 -16.59
N GLY A 526 17.33 -9.03 -17.30
CA GLY A 526 18.59 -9.48 -16.72
C GLY A 526 18.49 -10.87 -16.08
N ASP A 527 19.56 -11.27 -15.41
CA ASP A 527 19.67 -12.55 -14.71
C ASP A 527 19.37 -12.42 -13.21
N ALA A 528 18.98 -13.55 -12.59
CA ALA A 528 18.66 -13.60 -11.16
C ALA A 528 19.88 -13.30 -10.25
N ALA A 529 21.10 -13.48 -10.76
CA ALA A 529 22.36 -13.22 -10.07
C ALA A 529 22.96 -11.83 -10.38
N GLY A 530 22.31 -11.04 -11.25
CA GLY A 530 22.89 -9.88 -11.90
C GLY A 530 23.08 -8.64 -11.02
N THR A 531 24.12 -7.88 -11.35
CA THR A 531 24.27 -6.49 -10.91
C THR A 531 23.36 -5.57 -11.74
N ASN A 532 22.92 -4.44 -11.17
CA ASN A 532 21.98 -3.53 -11.84
C ASN A 532 22.55 -2.83 -13.11
N GLY A 533 23.83 -3.03 -13.44
CA GLY A 533 24.52 -2.33 -14.54
C GLY A 533 24.19 -2.84 -15.95
N GLY A 534 23.66 -4.06 -16.09
CA GLY A 534 23.32 -4.66 -17.39
C GLY A 534 21.85 -4.53 -17.81
N ASP A 535 20.99 -3.97 -16.94
CA ASP A 535 19.53 -4.11 -17.09
C ASP A 535 18.97 -3.39 -18.33
N ALA A 536 19.54 -2.24 -18.72
CA ALA A 536 19.09 -1.51 -19.92
C ALA A 536 19.35 -2.32 -21.19
N ARG A 537 20.56 -2.89 -21.35
CA ARG A 537 20.89 -3.75 -22.48
C ARG A 537 20.00 -5.00 -22.50
N ALA A 538 19.83 -5.65 -21.36
CA ALA A 538 18.99 -6.83 -21.26
C ALA A 538 17.52 -6.53 -21.61
N LEU A 539 17.01 -5.35 -21.22
CA LEU A 539 15.67 -4.88 -21.59
C LEU A 539 15.55 -4.73 -23.12
N TYR A 540 16.48 -4.02 -23.76
CA TYR A 540 16.46 -3.83 -25.22
C TYR A 540 16.59 -5.15 -25.97
N ASP A 541 17.52 -6.01 -25.56
CA ASP A 541 17.71 -7.33 -26.18
C ASP A 541 16.45 -8.18 -26.05
N LYS A 542 15.78 -8.16 -24.88
CA LYS A 542 14.51 -8.88 -24.67
C LYS A 542 13.38 -8.33 -25.54
N LEU A 543 13.26 -7.01 -25.66
CA LEU A 543 12.26 -6.37 -26.52
C LEU A 543 12.47 -6.71 -28.00
N GLU A 544 13.70 -6.55 -28.49
CA GLU A 544 14.04 -6.73 -29.90
C GLU A 544 14.01 -8.19 -30.33
N GLN A 545 14.52 -9.11 -29.50
CA GLN A 545 14.76 -10.50 -29.90
C GLN A 545 13.66 -11.45 -29.45
N THR A 546 12.83 -11.09 -28.46
CA THR A 546 11.82 -11.98 -27.90
C THR A 546 10.41 -11.39 -27.95
N VAL A 547 10.18 -10.26 -27.27
CA VAL A 547 8.82 -9.77 -27.00
C VAL A 547 8.12 -9.26 -28.26
N LEU A 548 8.71 -8.28 -28.95
CA LEU A 548 8.12 -7.72 -30.18
C LEU A 548 8.06 -8.74 -31.33
N PRO A 549 9.09 -9.58 -31.60
CA PRO A 549 8.94 -10.63 -32.61
C PRO A 549 7.81 -11.60 -32.30
N LEU A 550 7.58 -11.95 -31.03
CA LEU A 550 6.47 -12.81 -30.66
C LEU A 550 5.12 -12.13 -30.86
N TYR A 551 4.98 -10.86 -30.47
CA TYR A 551 3.75 -10.09 -30.67
C TYR A 551 3.40 -9.96 -32.17
N TYR A 552 4.37 -9.57 -33.00
CA TYR A 552 4.16 -9.42 -34.45
C TYR A 552 4.10 -10.76 -35.21
N GLY A 553 4.71 -11.80 -34.65
CA GLY A 553 4.60 -13.18 -35.13
C GLY A 553 3.18 -13.76 -35.02
N TYR A 554 2.26 -13.04 -34.35
CA TYR A 554 0.83 -13.36 -34.28
C TYR A 554 0.21 -13.64 -35.65
N ALA A 555 0.64 -12.96 -36.72
CA ALA A 555 0.13 -13.22 -38.07
C ALA A 555 0.41 -14.65 -38.58
N GLN A 556 1.36 -15.36 -37.96
CA GLN A 556 1.78 -16.72 -38.33
C GLN A 556 1.30 -17.79 -37.32
N ASP A 557 1.27 -17.47 -36.02
CA ASP A 557 0.66 -18.31 -34.96
C ASP A 557 -0.08 -17.41 -33.96
N PRO A 558 -1.37 -17.12 -34.18
CA PRO A 558 -2.18 -16.32 -33.27
C PRO A 558 -2.20 -16.85 -31.83
N GLY A 559 -2.07 -18.16 -31.66
CA GLY A 559 -2.08 -18.80 -30.35
C GLY A 559 -0.83 -18.49 -29.53
N SER A 560 0.27 -18.02 -30.13
CA SER A 560 1.54 -17.82 -29.43
C SER A 560 1.50 -16.74 -28.36
N TRP A 561 0.95 -15.57 -28.68
CA TRP A 561 0.74 -14.50 -27.71
C TRP A 561 -0.36 -14.85 -26.71
N ILE A 562 -1.46 -15.46 -27.18
CA ILE A 562 -2.58 -15.82 -26.32
C ILE A 562 -2.18 -16.88 -25.28
N ARG A 563 -1.24 -17.78 -25.59
CA ARG A 563 -0.64 -18.70 -24.62
C ARG A 563 0.03 -17.96 -23.46
N LEU A 564 0.71 -16.84 -23.70
CA LEU A 564 1.27 -16.00 -22.64
C LEU A 564 0.17 -15.33 -21.81
N MET A 565 -0.86 -14.81 -22.46
CA MET A 565 -1.99 -14.19 -21.76
C MET A 565 -2.68 -15.21 -20.84
N LYS A 566 -2.91 -16.43 -21.34
CA LYS A 566 -3.42 -17.57 -20.56
C LYS A 566 -2.49 -17.96 -19.44
N GLY A 567 -1.17 -17.93 -19.66
CA GLY A 567 -0.17 -18.19 -18.61
C GLY A 567 -0.22 -17.14 -17.50
N ALA A 568 -0.32 -15.86 -17.85
CA ALA A 568 -0.49 -14.77 -16.89
C ALA A 568 -1.75 -14.97 -16.03
N ILE A 569 -2.88 -15.35 -16.64
CA ILE A 569 -4.11 -15.63 -15.90
C ILE A 569 -3.95 -16.89 -15.03
N SER A 570 -3.57 -18.02 -15.64
CA SER A 570 -3.59 -19.31 -14.99
C SER A 570 -2.55 -19.47 -13.89
N LYS A 571 -1.39 -18.83 -14.01
CA LYS A 571 -0.30 -18.94 -13.02
C LYS A 571 -0.22 -17.76 -12.09
N ASN A 572 -0.42 -16.53 -12.59
CA ASN A 572 -0.29 -15.34 -11.76
C ASN A 572 -1.63 -14.93 -11.15
N ALA A 573 -2.67 -14.69 -11.96
CA ALA A 573 -3.96 -14.20 -11.44
C ALA A 573 -4.61 -15.19 -10.46
N SER A 574 -4.49 -16.50 -10.73
CA SER A 574 -5.01 -17.55 -9.85
C SER A 574 -4.33 -17.62 -8.48
N TYR A 575 -3.07 -17.15 -8.36
CA TYR A 575 -2.27 -17.26 -7.14
C TYR A 575 -2.14 -15.94 -6.38
N PHE A 576 -1.88 -14.83 -7.08
CA PHE A 576 -1.61 -13.51 -6.50
C PHE A 576 -2.89 -12.69 -6.29
N ASN A 577 -3.89 -13.32 -5.68
CA ASN A 577 -5.14 -12.68 -5.31
C ASN A 577 -5.23 -12.45 -3.79
N SER A 578 -5.98 -11.41 -3.41
CA SER A 578 -6.13 -11.03 -2.00
C SER A 578 -7.04 -11.98 -1.22
N HIS A 579 -7.85 -12.84 -1.86
CA HIS A 579 -8.61 -13.89 -1.16
C HIS A 579 -7.67 -14.92 -0.53
N ARG A 580 -6.69 -15.42 -1.30
CA ARG A 580 -5.63 -16.31 -0.81
C ARG A 580 -4.76 -15.64 0.26
N MET A 581 -4.51 -14.34 0.12
CA MET A 581 -3.81 -13.55 1.14
C MET A 581 -4.60 -13.53 2.45
N MET A 582 -5.90 -13.18 2.39
CA MET A 582 -6.76 -13.08 3.57
C MET A 582 -7.06 -14.43 4.23
N ARG A 583 -7.23 -15.50 3.44
CA ARG A 583 -7.31 -16.87 3.97
C ARG A 583 -6.06 -17.21 4.79
N ARG A 584 -4.86 -16.87 4.30
CA ARG A 584 -3.62 -17.08 5.05
C ARG A 584 -3.52 -16.21 6.30
N TYR A 585 -3.90 -14.94 6.25
CA TYR A 585 -3.97 -14.11 7.47
C TYR A 585 -4.94 -14.69 8.50
N ALA A 586 -6.13 -15.13 8.08
CA ALA A 586 -7.10 -15.75 8.96
C ALA A 586 -6.51 -16.98 9.66
N THR A 587 -5.90 -17.90 8.90
CA THR A 587 -5.37 -19.16 9.46
C THR A 587 -4.06 -19.00 10.23
N GLU A 588 -3.17 -18.11 9.78
CA GLU A 588 -1.81 -18.02 10.32
C GLU A 588 -1.64 -16.92 11.37
N ALA A 589 -2.46 -15.87 11.36
CA ALA A 589 -2.37 -14.74 12.28
C ALA A 589 -3.60 -14.62 13.20
N TYR A 590 -4.82 -14.73 12.64
CA TYR A 590 -6.05 -14.35 13.38
C TYR A 590 -6.66 -15.44 14.27
N ILE A 591 -6.46 -16.71 13.93
CA ILE A 591 -7.03 -17.87 14.63
C ILE A 591 -6.06 -18.45 15.68
N ARG A 592 -4.92 -17.81 15.94
CA ARG A 592 -3.96 -18.27 16.95
C ARG A 592 -4.54 -18.27 18.37
#